data_AF-B0C2M1-F1
#
_entry.id   AF-B0C2M1-F1
#
_cell.length_a   1.000
_cell.length_b   1.000
_cell.length_c   1.000
_cell.angle_alpha   90.00
_cell.angle_beta   90.00
_cell.angle_gamma   90.00
#
_symmetry.space_group_name_H-M   'P 1'
#
loop_
_entity.id
_entity.type
_entity.pdbx_description
1 polymer ?
#
loop_
_entity_poly.entity_id
_entity_poly.type
_entity_poly.pdbx_seq_one_letter_code
_entity_poly.pdbx_strand_id
1 'polypeptide(L)'
;MPAKQFLRTQLSIAEDQSSLSDDQLQQRLFQLWLHPEEAKTSDQELAGLCLKCFISNVIAQVCGQLCAQFGQDHGFTTKDLYSFVLDHGPLNLQNQPQIQSSYQSLIEKILSSFDIKQGGLSTWTAQLVRRDHSLNTFLLEHGVYLISDWAILNDTTPQQISRILGEFHSLTSHEIEHNVNLLNRYHSVYRRDRVRQRQAGKTGRCREPSPSQLQQIAQFGISNSDPVEPQMVLSQLQNLARLLREYRIYARGGPAPTQSLDQLHPTTGQVMQIAAPPSDEDPDSQTQFLQQYRQQFQQSLDKTIEGVLADKLKRFQTQKSNKSHQYLTALFLFHCQGLAMSDIAPRIDLKAQYQVTRLLQLKDLRADIRHQILLDLRERVWQVAQPFADPHRLHALNKQLDTLLTEQVDGVMQTAAAEASVPRNRPVSSLYAQRLCDYLDRTL
;
A
#
# COMPACT_ATOMS: atom_id res chain seq x y z
N MET A 1 -20.19 38.07 -2.79
CA MET A 1 -20.94 39.31 -3.08
C MET A 1 -20.16 40.62 -2.86
N PRO A 2 -19.28 40.80 -1.84
CA PRO A 2 -18.53 42.06 -1.68
C PRO A 2 -17.41 42.30 -2.73
N ALA A 3 -16.80 41.24 -3.27
CA ALA A 3 -15.70 41.34 -4.25
C ALA A 3 -16.11 41.97 -5.60
N LYS A 4 -17.28 41.61 -6.15
CA LYS A 4 -17.79 42.19 -7.42
C LYS A 4 -18.17 43.66 -7.28
N GLN A 5 -18.66 44.06 -6.11
CA GLN A 5 -19.00 45.45 -5.83
C GLN A 5 -17.74 46.30 -5.64
N PHE A 6 -16.75 45.79 -4.91
CA PHE A 6 -15.44 46.43 -4.75
C PHE A 6 -14.70 46.62 -6.08
N LEU A 7 -14.66 45.57 -6.91
CA LEU A 7 -14.08 45.63 -8.26
C LEU A 7 -14.75 46.70 -9.14
N ARG A 8 -16.08 46.87 -9.02
CA ARG A 8 -16.82 47.91 -9.77
C ARG A 8 -16.48 49.33 -9.32
N THR A 9 -16.21 49.54 -8.03
CA THR A 9 -15.93 50.86 -7.47
C THR A 9 -14.47 51.30 -7.70
N GLN A 10 -13.52 50.36 -7.66
CA GLN A 10 -12.10 50.64 -7.89
C GLN A 10 -11.72 50.75 -9.36
N LEU A 11 -12.43 50.05 -10.26
CA LEU A 11 -12.02 50.01 -11.66
C LEU A 11 -12.27 51.33 -12.41
N SER A 12 -13.20 52.21 -12.01
CA SER A 12 -13.58 53.41 -12.80
C SER A 12 -13.53 53.18 -14.31
N ILE A 13 -13.97 52.00 -14.77
CA ILE A 13 -14.14 51.74 -16.19
C ILE A 13 -15.50 52.32 -16.51
N ALA A 14 -15.49 53.61 -16.83
CA ALA A 14 -16.43 54.10 -17.82
C ALA A 14 -16.21 53.25 -19.08
N GLU A 15 -17.30 52.70 -19.60
CA GLU A 15 -17.45 52.01 -20.89
C GLU A 15 -17.23 50.48 -20.90
N ASP A 16 -18.32 49.80 -21.28
CA ASP A 16 -18.47 48.38 -21.66
C ASP A 16 -18.41 47.27 -20.58
N GLN A 17 -19.55 47.12 -19.90
CA GLN A 17 -19.87 46.05 -18.94
C GLN A 17 -20.04 44.63 -19.53
N SER A 18 -19.41 44.27 -20.66
CA SER A 18 -19.73 42.98 -21.31
C SER A 18 -18.57 42.14 -21.86
N SER A 19 -17.29 42.50 -21.67
CA SER A 19 -16.20 41.77 -22.36
C SER A 19 -14.90 41.53 -21.59
N LEU A 20 -14.80 41.87 -20.31
CA LEU A 20 -13.61 41.47 -19.54
C LEU A 20 -13.72 40.01 -19.14
N SER A 21 -12.81 39.18 -19.65
CA SER A 21 -12.75 37.76 -19.28
C SER A 21 -12.32 37.62 -17.82
N ASP A 22 -12.78 36.55 -17.16
CA ASP A 22 -12.41 36.25 -15.76
C ASP A 22 -10.89 36.20 -15.56
N ASP A 23 -10.13 35.82 -16.60
CA ASP A 23 -8.67 35.80 -16.60
C ASP A 23 -8.04 37.20 -16.57
N GLN A 24 -8.61 38.16 -17.30
CA GLN A 24 -8.14 39.55 -17.29
C GLN A 24 -8.39 40.22 -15.94
N LEU A 25 -9.53 39.92 -15.31
CA LEU A 25 -9.85 40.39 -13.96
C LEU A 25 -8.89 39.81 -12.90
N GLN A 26 -8.56 38.52 -13.01
CA GLN A 26 -7.59 37.87 -12.12
C GLN A 26 -6.18 38.47 -12.26
N GLN A 27 -5.72 38.70 -13.50
CA GLN A 27 -4.43 39.32 -13.76
C GLN A 27 -4.32 40.72 -13.16
N ARG A 28 -5.38 41.53 -13.30
CA ARG A 28 -5.41 42.89 -12.74
C ARG A 28 -5.42 42.91 -11.22
N LEU A 29 -6.19 42.02 -10.58
CA LEU A 29 -6.18 41.85 -9.12
C LEU A 29 -4.81 41.41 -8.60
N PHE A 30 -4.12 40.53 -9.32
CA PHE A 30 -2.78 40.07 -8.93
C PHE A 30 -1.72 41.17 -9.07
N GLN A 31 -1.80 42.01 -10.11
CA GLN A 31 -0.93 43.18 -10.27
C GLN A 31 -1.11 44.20 -9.13
N LEU A 32 -2.36 44.50 -8.75
CA LEU A 32 -2.67 45.40 -7.63
C LEU A 32 -2.18 44.85 -6.28
N TRP A 33 -2.08 43.54 -6.13
CA TRP A 33 -1.56 42.90 -4.93
C TRP A 33 -0.02 42.90 -4.86
N LEU A 34 0.67 42.71 -5.99
CA LEU A 34 2.14 42.66 -6.08
C LEU A 34 2.83 44.03 -6.11
N HIS A 35 2.16 45.09 -6.59
CA HIS A 35 2.73 46.43 -6.75
C HIS A 35 2.14 47.42 -5.73
N PRO A 36 2.66 47.45 -4.48
CA PRO A 36 2.14 48.31 -3.41
C PRO A 36 2.40 49.80 -3.64
N GLU A 37 3.25 50.19 -4.59
CA GLU A 37 3.61 51.61 -4.80
C GLU A 37 2.56 52.41 -5.57
N GLU A 38 1.64 51.76 -6.30
CA GLU A 38 0.61 52.43 -7.12
C GLU A 38 -0.79 52.37 -6.50
N ALA A 39 -0.99 51.56 -5.46
CA ALA A 39 -2.30 51.29 -4.84
C ALA A 39 -2.40 51.91 -3.44
N LYS A 40 -3.58 52.42 -3.06
CA LYS A 40 -3.84 52.77 -1.66
C LYS A 40 -3.79 51.49 -0.83
N THR A 41 -3.30 51.55 0.42
CA THR A 41 -3.17 50.39 1.32
C THR A 41 -4.47 49.56 1.42
N SER A 42 -5.62 50.26 1.44
CA SER A 42 -6.95 49.62 1.45
C SER A 42 -7.24 48.79 0.19
N ASP A 43 -6.70 49.18 -0.96
CA ASP A 43 -6.98 48.53 -2.25
C ASP A 43 -6.15 47.26 -2.43
N GLN A 44 -4.93 47.27 -1.91
CA GLN A 44 -4.07 46.09 -1.84
C GLN A 44 -4.68 45.01 -0.94
N GLU A 45 -5.20 45.40 0.23
CA GLU A 45 -5.87 44.48 1.15
C GLU A 45 -7.13 43.87 0.54
N LEU A 46 -7.95 44.68 -0.10
CA LEU A 46 -9.19 44.23 -0.75
C LEU A 46 -8.92 43.38 -2.00
N ALA A 47 -7.88 43.69 -2.78
CA ALA A 47 -7.44 42.83 -3.88
C ALA A 47 -6.97 41.45 -3.37
N GLY A 48 -6.21 41.43 -2.28
CA GLY A 48 -5.81 40.20 -1.61
C GLY A 48 -7.01 39.38 -1.13
N LEU A 49 -8.02 40.00 -0.51
CA LEU A 49 -9.26 39.34 -0.08
C LEU A 49 -10.06 38.78 -1.26
N CYS A 50 -10.13 39.51 -2.38
CA CYS A 50 -10.80 39.05 -3.61
C CYS A 50 -10.12 37.80 -4.18
N LEU A 51 -8.79 37.80 -4.25
CA LEU A 51 -8.01 36.63 -4.71
C LEU A 51 -8.17 35.43 -3.78
N LYS A 52 -8.09 35.63 -2.46
CA LYS A 52 -8.33 34.56 -1.47
C LYS A 52 -9.74 33.97 -1.60
N CYS A 53 -10.75 34.81 -1.81
CA CYS A 53 -12.13 34.38 -2.04
C CYS A 53 -12.26 33.58 -3.34
N PHE A 54 -11.61 34.02 -4.43
CA PHE A 54 -11.62 33.31 -5.71
C PHE A 54 -10.96 31.93 -5.57
N ILE A 55 -9.78 31.86 -4.97
CA ILE A 55 -9.06 30.60 -4.72
C ILE A 55 -9.92 29.65 -3.88
N SER A 56 -10.58 30.15 -2.82
CA SER A 56 -11.47 29.36 -1.98
C SER A 56 -12.64 28.75 -2.78
N ASN A 57 -13.20 29.51 -3.72
CA ASN A 57 -14.24 29.00 -4.60
C ASN A 57 -13.72 27.91 -5.56
N VAL A 58 -12.53 28.08 -6.13
CA VAL A 58 -11.91 27.05 -6.99
C VAL A 58 -11.57 25.79 -6.18
N ILE A 59 -11.08 25.94 -4.94
CA ILE A 59 -10.88 24.83 -3.99
C ILE A 59 -12.19 24.08 -3.77
N ALA A 60 -13.28 24.82 -3.50
CA ALA A 60 -14.59 24.23 -3.26
C ALA A 60 -15.09 23.43 -4.46
N GLN A 61 -14.91 23.96 -5.67
CA GLN A 61 -15.25 23.25 -6.91
C GLN A 61 -14.44 21.96 -7.08
N VAL A 62 -13.14 21.97 -6.80
CA VAL A 62 -12.29 20.76 -6.92
C VAL A 62 -12.69 19.71 -5.89
N CYS A 63 -12.93 20.09 -4.64
CA CYS A 63 -13.42 19.17 -3.61
C CYS A 63 -14.80 18.61 -3.98
N GLY A 64 -15.68 19.45 -4.53
CA GLY A 64 -16.99 19.02 -5.02
C GLY A 64 -16.89 17.98 -6.13
N GLN A 65 -15.96 18.17 -7.08
CA GLN A 65 -15.70 17.18 -8.14
C GLN A 65 -15.16 15.86 -7.58
N LEU A 66 -14.24 15.92 -6.61
CA LEU A 66 -13.71 14.72 -5.96
C LEU A 66 -14.80 13.96 -5.20
N CYS A 67 -15.65 14.67 -4.45
CA CYS A 67 -16.79 14.07 -3.76
C CYS A 67 -17.83 13.49 -4.73
N ALA A 68 -18.10 14.15 -5.85
CA ALA A 68 -19.01 13.62 -6.87
C ALA A 68 -18.47 12.37 -7.55
N GLN A 69 -17.14 12.25 -7.69
CA GLN A 69 -16.50 11.10 -8.33
C GLN A 69 -16.28 9.91 -7.40
N PHE A 70 -15.99 10.15 -6.12
CA PHE A 70 -15.55 9.09 -5.21
C PHE A 70 -16.32 9.05 -3.88
N GLY A 71 -17.03 10.12 -3.52
CA GLY A 71 -17.61 10.26 -2.18
C GLY A 71 -18.70 9.23 -1.85
N GLN A 72 -19.52 8.83 -2.84
CA GLN A 72 -20.58 7.82 -2.63
C GLN A 72 -20.00 6.43 -2.34
N ASP A 73 -19.01 6.01 -3.12
CA ASP A 73 -18.43 4.66 -3.01
C ASP A 73 -17.46 4.53 -1.83
N HIS A 74 -16.84 5.63 -1.41
CA HIS A 74 -15.80 5.66 -0.38
C HIS A 74 -16.23 6.33 0.94
N GLY A 75 -17.51 6.74 1.07
CA GLY A 75 -18.11 7.14 2.34
C GLY A 75 -17.68 8.50 2.90
N PHE A 76 -17.27 9.45 2.05
CA PHE A 76 -16.91 10.81 2.48
C PHE A 76 -17.69 11.90 1.73
N THR A 77 -17.81 13.07 2.36
CA THR A 77 -18.52 14.23 1.82
C THR A 77 -17.59 15.39 1.50
N THR A 78 -18.09 16.37 0.74
CA THR A 78 -17.33 17.59 0.43
C THR A 78 -16.92 18.36 1.69
N LYS A 79 -17.69 18.26 2.78
CA LYS A 79 -17.37 18.93 4.05
C LYS A 79 -16.12 18.35 4.70
N ASP A 80 -15.91 17.04 4.56
CA ASP A 80 -14.75 16.36 5.13
C ASP A 80 -13.47 16.84 4.44
N LEU A 81 -13.51 17.01 3.11
CA LEU A 81 -12.40 17.55 2.33
C LEU A 81 -12.05 19.01 2.67
N TYR A 82 -13.04 19.83 3.03
CA TYR A 82 -12.81 21.24 3.35
C TYR A 82 -11.90 21.44 4.56
N SER A 83 -11.97 20.54 5.55
CA SER A 83 -11.13 20.61 6.75
C SER A 83 -9.62 20.54 6.48
N PHE A 84 -9.22 20.00 5.31
CA PHE A 84 -7.82 19.86 4.92
C PHE A 84 -7.32 20.98 4.00
N VAL A 85 -8.22 21.64 3.27
CA VAL A 85 -7.87 22.49 2.12
C VAL A 85 -8.28 23.94 2.33
N LEU A 86 -9.33 24.19 3.12
CA LEU A 86 -9.80 25.52 3.50
C LEU A 86 -9.29 25.93 4.88
N ASP A 87 -8.00 25.73 5.11
CA ASP A 87 -7.32 26.37 6.23
C ASP A 87 -7.22 27.86 5.96
N HIS A 88 -8.15 28.61 6.53
CA HIS A 88 -7.94 30.02 6.77
C HIS A 88 -6.82 30.09 7.81
N GLY A 89 -5.57 30.23 7.35
CA GLY A 89 -4.44 30.59 8.23
C GLY A 89 -4.85 31.75 9.14
N PRO A 90 -4.16 31.95 10.28
CA PRO A 90 -4.62 32.85 11.34
C PRO A 90 -5.10 34.15 10.70
N LEU A 91 -6.42 34.37 10.73
CA LEU A 91 -6.99 35.65 10.37
C LEU A 91 -6.20 36.63 11.23
N ASN A 92 -5.50 37.58 10.61
CA ASN A 92 -4.95 38.74 11.30
C ASN A 92 -6.15 39.57 11.80
N LEU A 93 -6.91 39.01 12.73
CA LEU A 93 -7.74 39.73 13.68
C LEU A 93 -6.71 40.54 14.47
N GLN A 94 -6.77 41.85 14.27
CA GLN A 94 -5.77 42.86 14.61
C GLN A 94 -5.24 42.91 16.06
N ASN A 95 -5.47 41.93 16.94
CA ASN A 95 -5.10 42.00 18.36
C ASN A 95 -4.69 40.65 18.99
N GLN A 96 -3.89 39.81 18.32
CA GLN A 96 -3.20 38.71 19.02
C GLN A 96 -1.70 38.70 18.74
N PRO A 97 -0.87 38.42 19.77
CA PRO A 97 0.57 38.39 19.64
C PRO A 97 0.96 37.36 18.58
N GLN A 98 1.82 37.78 17.65
CA GLN A 98 2.36 36.95 16.58
C GLN A 98 2.99 35.69 17.16
N ILE A 99 2.21 34.61 17.20
CA ILE A 99 2.79 33.27 17.31
C ILE A 99 3.49 33.05 15.98
N GLN A 100 4.83 33.03 16.02
CA GLN A 100 5.69 32.67 14.90
C GLN A 100 5.43 31.21 14.52
N SER A 101 4.27 30.91 13.92
CA SER A 101 4.05 29.63 13.29
C SER A 101 4.66 29.70 11.90
N SER A 102 5.61 28.82 11.60
CA SER A 102 6.10 28.55 10.23
C SER A 102 5.03 27.92 9.32
N TYR A 103 3.76 27.94 9.75
CA TYR A 103 2.63 27.37 9.04
C TYR A 103 2.15 28.35 7.97
N GLN A 104 2.17 27.90 6.71
CA GLN A 104 1.67 28.64 5.57
C GLN A 104 0.42 27.93 5.03
N SER A 105 -0.69 28.64 4.97
CA SER A 105 -1.95 28.09 4.46
C SER A 105 -1.83 27.72 2.97
N LEU A 106 -2.67 26.80 2.49
CA LEU A 106 -2.66 26.41 1.08
C LEU A 106 -2.95 27.60 0.15
N ILE A 107 -3.84 28.50 0.56
CA ILE A 107 -4.18 29.70 -0.21
C ILE A 107 -2.95 30.62 -0.34
N GLU A 108 -2.19 30.79 0.74
CA GLU A 108 -0.93 31.57 0.70
C GLU A 108 0.14 30.88 -0.14
N LYS A 109 0.24 29.54 -0.10
CA LYS A 109 1.13 28.78 -0.98
C LYS A 109 0.77 29.02 -2.45
N ILE A 110 -0.52 28.91 -2.80
CA ILE A 110 -1.02 29.15 -4.16
C ILE A 110 -0.68 30.55 -4.63
N LEU A 111 -0.94 31.58 -3.81
CA LEU A 111 -0.64 32.97 -4.17
C LEU A 111 0.86 33.24 -4.30
N SER A 112 1.68 32.70 -3.40
CA SER A 112 3.14 32.90 -3.42
C SER A 112 3.84 32.19 -4.58
N SER A 113 3.26 31.09 -5.09
CA SER A 113 3.86 30.28 -6.14
C SER A 113 3.23 30.48 -7.52
N PHE A 114 2.22 31.34 -7.66
CA PHE A 114 1.53 31.57 -8.92
C PHE A 114 2.34 32.49 -9.85
N ASP A 115 2.53 32.05 -11.09
CA ASP A 115 3.12 32.84 -12.16
C ASP A 115 2.09 33.12 -13.25
N ILE A 116 1.78 34.40 -13.46
CA ILE A 116 0.83 34.90 -14.46
C ILE A 116 1.19 34.42 -15.88
N LYS A 117 2.48 34.23 -16.19
CA LYS A 117 2.94 33.86 -17.54
C LYS A 117 2.75 32.38 -17.85
N GLN A 118 2.54 31.53 -16.85
CA GLN A 118 2.49 30.07 -17.01
C GLN A 118 1.07 29.50 -17.07
N GLY A 119 0.03 30.31 -16.84
CA GLY A 119 -1.36 29.90 -17.03
C GLY A 119 -2.35 30.66 -16.14
N GLY A 120 -3.63 30.23 -16.17
CA GLY A 120 -4.69 30.80 -15.33
C GLY A 120 -4.61 30.36 -13.86
N LEU A 121 -5.01 31.26 -12.95
CA LEU A 121 -4.99 31.01 -11.50
C LEU A 121 -5.90 29.85 -11.10
N SER A 122 -7.01 29.65 -11.82
CA SER A 122 -7.94 28.53 -11.63
C SER A 122 -7.26 27.18 -11.86
N THR A 123 -6.57 27.00 -12.99
CA THR A 123 -5.84 25.77 -13.34
C THR A 123 -4.70 25.50 -12.36
N TRP A 124 -3.97 26.54 -11.98
CA TRP A 124 -2.89 26.45 -11.00
C TRP A 124 -3.40 26.03 -9.62
N THR A 125 -4.47 26.68 -9.14
CA THR A 125 -5.15 26.34 -7.88
C THR A 125 -5.61 24.88 -7.91
N ALA A 126 -6.31 24.45 -8.96
CA ALA A 126 -6.79 23.08 -9.07
C ALA A 126 -5.65 22.04 -9.08
N GLN A 127 -4.51 22.39 -9.69
CA GLN A 127 -3.33 21.53 -9.72
C GLN A 127 -2.68 21.42 -8.34
N LEU A 128 -2.56 22.51 -7.60
CA LEU A 128 -1.99 22.51 -6.25
C LEU A 128 -2.89 21.79 -5.26
N VAL A 129 -4.21 22.01 -5.30
CA VAL A 129 -5.18 21.28 -4.45
C VAL A 129 -5.07 19.78 -4.66
N ARG A 130 -5.05 19.31 -5.92
CA ARG A 130 -4.90 17.87 -6.23
C ARG A 130 -3.55 17.29 -5.82
N ARG A 131 -2.54 18.13 -5.58
CA ARG A 131 -1.20 17.74 -5.12
C ARG A 131 -1.02 17.90 -3.62
N ASP A 132 -2.00 18.45 -2.92
CA ASP A 132 -1.91 18.69 -1.50
C ASP A 132 -1.73 17.35 -0.76
N HIS A 133 -0.75 17.31 0.15
CA HIS A 133 -0.41 16.07 0.83
C HIS A 133 -1.49 15.65 1.81
N SER A 134 -2.06 16.60 2.56
CA SER A 134 -3.09 16.30 3.57
C SER A 134 -4.36 15.76 2.93
N LEU A 135 -4.81 16.39 1.83
CA LEU A 135 -5.94 15.91 1.04
C LEU A 135 -5.68 14.51 0.46
N ASN A 136 -4.49 14.27 -0.10
CA ASN A 136 -4.15 12.98 -0.67
C ASN A 136 -4.04 11.87 0.39
N THR A 137 -3.58 12.19 1.61
CA THR A 137 -3.55 11.25 2.73
C THR A 137 -4.96 10.87 3.16
N PHE A 138 -5.86 11.85 3.34
CA PHE A 138 -7.27 11.60 3.64
C PHE A 138 -7.95 10.72 2.57
N LEU A 139 -7.71 11.03 1.30
CA LEU A 139 -8.25 10.23 0.19
C LEU A 139 -7.71 8.80 0.22
N LEU A 140 -6.42 8.60 0.51
CA LEU A 140 -5.80 7.28 0.66
C LEU A 140 -6.40 6.48 1.82
N GLU A 141 -6.68 7.12 2.96
CA GLU A 141 -7.35 6.50 4.11
C GLU A 141 -8.76 5.99 3.76
N HIS A 142 -9.42 6.64 2.81
CA HIS A 142 -10.72 6.20 2.28
C HIS A 142 -10.60 5.27 1.07
N GLY A 143 -9.38 4.86 0.69
CA GLY A 143 -9.13 3.95 -0.43
C GLY A 143 -9.12 4.60 -1.82
N VAL A 144 -9.06 5.92 -1.90
CA VAL A 144 -8.99 6.67 -3.16
C VAL A 144 -7.53 6.98 -3.51
N TYR A 145 -7.08 6.42 -4.64
CA TYR A 145 -5.75 6.69 -5.18
C TYR A 145 -5.81 7.41 -6.53
N LEU A 146 -5.52 8.70 -6.55
CA LEU A 146 -5.70 9.60 -7.71
C LEU A 146 -4.75 9.36 -8.90
N ILE A 147 -3.83 8.40 -8.81
CA ILE A 147 -2.95 8.05 -9.94
C ILE A 147 -3.74 7.25 -10.98
N SER A 148 -3.64 7.63 -12.25
CA SER A 148 -4.32 6.94 -13.34
C SER A 148 -3.78 5.52 -13.55
N ASP A 149 -4.64 4.63 -14.07
CA ASP A 149 -4.28 3.24 -14.40
C ASP A 149 -3.00 3.16 -15.23
N TRP A 150 -2.91 4.03 -16.24
CA TRP A 150 -1.79 4.07 -17.18
C TRP A 150 -0.49 4.56 -16.53
N ALA A 151 -0.58 5.45 -15.55
CA ALA A 151 0.59 5.85 -14.76
C ALA A 151 1.01 4.71 -13.82
N ILE A 152 0.06 4.01 -13.19
CA ILE A 152 0.35 2.83 -12.36
C ILE A 152 1.06 1.75 -13.19
N LEU A 153 0.53 1.39 -14.36
CA LEU A 153 1.11 0.38 -15.24
C LEU A 153 2.48 0.83 -15.78
N ASN A 154 2.64 2.09 -16.14
CA ASN A 154 3.92 2.61 -16.63
C ASN A 154 5.00 2.62 -15.54
N ASP A 155 4.63 2.87 -14.28
CA ASP A 155 5.58 3.01 -13.17
C ASP A 155 5.89 1.66 -12.48
N THR A 156 5.20 0.59 -12.86
CA THR A 156 5.39 -0.75 -12.28
C THR A 156 6.34 -1.58 -13.14
N THR A 157 7.27 -2.30 -12.52
CA THR A 157 8.18 -3.23 -13.22
C THR A 157 7.63 -4.65 -13.26
N PRO A 158 8.04 -5.49 -14.24
CA PRO A 158 7.64 -6.91 -14.29
C PRO A 158 7.92 -7.66 -12.99
N GLN A 159 9.06 -7.42 -12.34
CA GLN A 159 9.41 -8.01 -11.05
C GLN A 159 8.46 -7.57 -9.93
N GLN A 160 8.05 -6.29 -9.92
CA GLN A 160 7.06 -5.79 -8.97
C GLN A 160 5.69 -6.44 -9.20
N ILE A 161 5.28 -6.66 -10.46
CA ILE A 161 4.04 -7.38 -10.76
C ILE A 161 4.10 -8.81 -10.22
N SER A 162 5.16 -9.56 -10.52
CA SER A 162 5.28 -10.94 -10.01
C SER A 162 5.21 -11.00 -8.49
N ARG A 163 5.88 -10.06 -7.83
CA ARG A 163 5.86 -9.95 -6.37
C ARG A 163 4.47 -9.61 -5.84
N ILE A 164 3.82 -8.58 -6.39
CA ILE A 164 2.51 -8.11 -5.91
C ILE A 164 1.44 -9.18 -6.17
N LEU A 165 1.39 -9.74 -7.38
CA LEU A 165 0.38 -10.72 -7.75
C LEU A 165 0.57 -12.05 -6.99
N GLY A 166 1.82 -12.45 -6.71
CA GLY A 166 2.12 -13.66 -5.95
C GLY A 166 1.99 -13.50 -4.44
N GLU A 167 2.62 -12.47 -3.85
CA GLU A 167 2.67 -12.28 -2.39
C GLU A 167 1.38 -11.68 -1.83
N PHE A 168 0.72 -10.78 -2.56
CA PHE A 168 -0.44 -10.03 -2.03
C PHE A 168 -1.79 -10.55 -2.55
N HIS A 169 -1.87 -10.94 -3.83
CA HIS A 169 -3.11 -11.47 -4.42
C HIS A 169 -3.15 -13.00 -4.51
N SER A 170 -2.06 -13.70 -4.18
CA SER A 170 -1.94 -15.17 -4.22
C SER A 170 -2.39 -15.79 -5.55
N LEU A 171 -2.13 -15.11 -6.67
CA LEU A 171 -2.45 -15.61 -8.01
C LEU A 171 -1.53 -16.77 -8.41
N THR A 172 -2.01 -17.61 -9.33
CA THR A 172 -1.24 -18.75 -9.83
C THR A 172 -0.05 -18.31 -10.68
N SER A 173 1.00 -19.14 -10.74
CA SER A 173 2.19 -18.85 -11.56
C SER A 173 1.86 -18.57 -13.03
N HIS A 174 0.85 -19.25 -13.59
CA HIS A 174 0.40 -19.04 -14.96
C HIS A 174 -0.28 -17.67 -15.14
N GLU A 175 -1.13 -17.25 -14.21
CA GLU A 175 -1.76 -15.92 -14.23
C GLU A 175 -0.72 -14.82 -14.05
N ILE A 176 0.28 -15.03 -13.20
CA ILE A 176 1.39 -14.09 -13.02
C ILE A 176 2.18 -13.95 -14.31
N GLU A 177 2.55 -15.05 -14.96
CA GLU A 177 3.28 -15.03 -16.23
C GLU A 177 2.47 -14.34 -17.33
N HIS A 178 1.16 -14.62 -17.41
CA HIS A 178 0.25 -13.96 -18.34
C HIS A 178 0.23 -12.43 -18.13
N ASN A 179 0.05 -11.97 -16.89
CA ASN A 179 0.02 -10.54 -16.55
C ASN A 179 1.37 -9.84 -16.75
N VAL A 180 2.48 -10.53 -16.48
CA VAL A 180 3.83 -10.03 -16.78
C VAL A 180 4.04 -9.89 -18.28
N ASN A 181 3.60 -10.87 -19.08
CA ASN A 181 3.67 -10.82 -20.53
C ASN A 181 2.83 -9.65 -21.07
N LEU A 182 1.59 -9.50 -20.57
CA LEU A 182 0.71 -8.38 -20.92
C LEU A 182 1.36 -7.03 -20.62
N LEU A 183 1.98 -6.86 -19.44
CA LEU A 183 2.69 -5.63 -19.09
C LEU A 183 3.87 -5.37 -20.03
N ASN A 184 4.65 -6.39 -20.37
CA ASN A 184 5.79 -6.25 -21.28
C ASN A 184 5.36 -5.79 -22.67
N ARG A 185 4.27 -6.35 -23.21
CA ARG A 185 3.66 -5.90 -24.48
C ARG A 185 3.16 -4.45 -24.38
N TYR A 186 2.53 -4.10 -23.26
CA TYR A 186 2.11 -2.72 -23.00
C TYR A 186 3.32 -1.76 -22.97
N HIS A 187 4.39 -2.10 -22.25
CA HIS A 187 5.59 -1.24 -22.17
C HIS A 187 6.27 -1.08 -23.53
N SER A 188 6.36 -2.14 -24.34
CA SER A 188 7.04 -2.08 -25.65
C SER A 188 6.36 -1.10 -26.61
N VAL A 189 5.02 -1.07 -26.63
CA VAL A 189 4.24 -0.18 -27.49
C VAL A 189 4.10 1.21 -26.85
N TYR A 190 3.59 1.26 -25.61
CA TYR A 190 3.20 2.51 -24.97
C TYR A 190 4.39 3.40 -24.61
N ARG A 191 5.50 2.86 -24.10
CA ARG A 191 6.68 3.67 -23.76
C ARG A 191 7.40 4.19 -25.00
N ARG A 192 7.52 3.35 -26.04
CA ARG A 192 8.08 3.75 -27.34
C ARG A 192 7.34 4.95 -27.91
N ASP A 193 6.01 4.86 -27.96
CA ASP A 193 5.18 5.92 -28.50
C ASP A 193 5.21 7.18 -27.63
N ARG A 194 5.31 7.03 -26.30
CA ARG A 194 5.47 8.16 -25.37
C ARG A 194 6.79 8.91 -25.60
N VAL A 195 7.88 8.22 -25.89
CA VAL A 195 9.17 8.86 -26.25
C VAL A 195 9.00 9.67 -27.55
N ARG A 196 8.33 9.10 -28.56
CA ARG A 196 8.03 9.80 -29.82
C ARG A 196 7.15 11.03 -29.61
N GLN A 197 6.12 10.93 -28.76
CA GLN A 197 5.26 12.06 -28.43
C GLN A 197 6.01 13.19 -27.72
N ARG A 198 6.93 12.87 -26.81
CA ARG A 198 7.79 13.86 -26.14
C ARG A 198 8.73 14.55 -27.13
N GLN A 199 9.31 13.80 -28.07
CA GLN A 199 10.14 14.36 -29.14
C GLN A 199 9.32 15.30 -30.06
N ALA A 200 8.03 15.01 -30.26
CA ALA A 200 7.09 15.87 -30.97
C ALA A 200 6.51 17.03 -30.12
N GLY A 201 7.10 17.32 -28.95
CA GLY A 201 6.69 18.43 -28.09
C GLY A 201 5.42 18.19 -27.24
N LYS A 202 4.81 17.00 -27.31
CA LYS A 202 3.65 16.66 -26.47
C LYS A 202 4.14 16.22 -25.08
N THR A 203 3.98 17.09 -24.10
CA THR A 203 4.23 16.82 -22.69
C THR A 203 2.90 16.68 -21.94
N GLY A 204 2.81 15.76 -20.98
CA GLY A 204 1.55 15.55 -20.24
C GLY A 204 1.44 14.24 -19.47
N ARG A 205 0.29 14.09 -18.81
CA ARG A 205 -0.11 12.89 -18.04
C ARG A 205 -0.20 11.65 -18.93
N CYS A 206 -0.01 10.47 -18.35
CA CYS A 206 -0.23 9.19 -19.04
C CYS A 206 -1.72 9.09 -19.43
N ARG A 207 -1.99 9.13 -20.75
CA ARG A 207 -3.33 9.02 -21.33
C ARG A 207 -3.67 7.55 -21.59
N GLU A 208 -4.95 7.29 -21.78
CA GLU A 208 -5.41 5.98 -22.23
C GLU A 208 -4.76 5.56 -23.57
N PRO A 209 -4.41 4.28 -23.74
CA PRO A 209 -3.87 3.76 -25.00
C PRO A 209 -4.83 4.00 -26.16
N SER A 210 -4.32 4.42 -27.32
CA SER A 210 -5.16 4.57 -28.51
C SER A 210 -5.61 3.20 -29.06
N PRO A 211 -6.71 3.13 -29.81
CA PRO A 211 -7.15 1.88 -30.45
C PRO A 211 -6.04 1.21 -31.29
N SER A 212 -5.22 2.02 -31.98
CA SER A 212 -4.06 1.54 -32.72
C SER A 212 -2.95 0.94 -31.83
N GLN A 213 -2.78 1.46 -30.62
CA GLN A 213 -1.84 0.91 -29.64
C GLN A 213 -2.36 -0.40 -29.06
N LEU A 214 -3.65 -0.48 -28.74
CA LEU A 214 -4.28 -1.72 -28.26
C LEU A 214 -4.18 -2.83 -29.30
N GLN A 215 -4.38 -2.51 -30.58
CA GLN A 215 -4.20 -3.46 -31.68
C GLN A 215 -2.75 -3.95 -31.79
N GLN A 216 -1.78 -3.04 -31.64
CA GLN A 216 -0.36 -3.44 -31.62
C GLN A 216 -0.01 -4.30 -30.41
N ILE A 217 -0.56 -4.01 -29.22
CA ILE A 217 -0.35 -4.81 -28.01
C ILE A 217 -0.96 -6.20 -28.17
N ALA A 218 -2.15 -6.30 -28.78
CA ALA A 218 -2.81 -7.57 -29.09
C ALA A 218 -1.94 -8.42 -30.04
N GLN A 219 -1.37 -7.80 -31.08
CA GLN A 219 -0.56 -8.49 -32.10
C GLN A 219 0.88 -8.79 -31.65
N PHE A 220 1.38 -8.14 -30.59
CA PHE A 220 2.75 -8.30 -30.14
C PHE A 220 2.98 -9.68 -29.52
N GLY A 221 3.78 -10.53 -30.18
CA GLY A 221 4.16 -11.85 -29.67
C GLY A 221 3.19 -12.99 -30.02
N ILE A 222 2.24 -12.78 -30.94
CA ILE A 222 1.45 -13.88 -31.50
C ILE A 222 2.28 -14.57 -32.59
N SER A 223 2.93 -15.68 -32.25
CA SER A 223 3.46 -16.61 -33.26
C SER A 223 2.57 -17.84 -33.46
N ASN A 224 1.69 -18.20 -32.51
CA ASN A 224 0.81 -19.40 -32.58
C ASN A 224 -0.41 -19.35 -31.62
N SER A 225 -1.10 -18.21 -31.48
CA SER A 225 -2.27 -18.12 -30.59
C SER A 225 -3.42 -17.32 -31.23
N ASP A 226 -4.64 -17.57 -30.79
CA ASP A 226 -5.84 -16.91 -31.31
C ASP A 226 -5.74 -15.39 -31.18
N PRO A 227 -6.24 -14.63 -32.18
CA PRO A 227 -6.20 -13.18 -32.16
C PRO A 227 -7.02 -12.63 -31.00
N VAL A 228 -6.36 -11.99 -30.03
CA VAL A 228 -7.03 -11.33 -28.91
C VAL A 228 -7.64 -10.01 -29.40
N GLU A 229 -8.91 -9.76 -29.08
CA GLU A 229 -9.59 -8.54 -29.47
C GLU A 229 -9.02 -7.31 -28.71
N PRO A 230 -8.83 -6.14 -29.35
CA PRO A 230 -8.27 -4.95 -28.70
C PRO A 230 -9.02 -4.49 -27.45
N GLN A 231 -10.34 -4.72 -27.39
CA GLN A 231 -11.17 -4.40 -26.23
C GLN A 231 -10.87 -5.31 -25.04
N MET A 232 -10.58 -6.59 -25.28
CA MET A 232 -10.15 -7.52 -24.23
C MET A 232 -8.79 -7.13 -23.67
N VAL A 233 -7.87 -6.64 -24.50
CA VAL A 233 -6.58 -6.14 -24.02
C VAL A 233 -6.77 -4.94 -23.09
N LEU A 234 -7.69 -4.02 -23.44
CA LEU A 234 -7.98 -2.87 -22.60
C LEU A 234 -8.55 -3.28 -21.23
N SER A 235 -9.52 -4.20 -21.21
CA SER A 235 -10.12 -4.70 -19.97
C SER A 235 -9.11 -5.45 -19.10
N GLN A 236 -8.23 -6.26 -19.72
CA GLN A 236 -7.14 -6.94 -19.02
C GLN A 236 -6.15 -5.95 -18.40
N LEU A 237 -5.76 -4.89 -19.12
CA LEU A 237 -4.88 -3.86 -18.60
C LEU A 237 -5.53 -3.05 -17.46
N GLN A 238 -6.81 -2.73 -17.57
CA GLN A 238 -7.57 -2.07 -16.51
C GLN A 238 -7.67 -2.95 -15.26
N ASN A 239 -7.95 -4.25 -15.44
CA ASN A 239 -7.98 -5.20 -14.33
C ASN A 239 -6.61 -5.31 -13.64
N LEU A 240 -5.52 -5.38 -14.42
CA LEU A 240 -4.17 -5.37 -13.88
C LEU A 240 -3.88 -4.07 -13.11
N ALA A 241 -4.28 -2.92 -13.64
CA ALA A 241 -4.12 -1.64 -12.97
C ALA A 241 -4.91 -1.55 -11.66
N ARG A 242 -6.12 -2.15 -11.61
CA ARG A 242 -6.94 -2.27 -10.40
C ARG A 242 -6.23 -3.10 -9.32
N LEU A 243 -5.74 -4.29 -9.65
CA LEU A 243 -4.99 -5.15 -8.71
C LEU A 243 -3.75 -4.44 -8.15
N LEU A 244 -3.03 -3.70 -9.00
CA LEU A 244 -1.87 -2.90 -8.58
C LEU A 244 -2.28 -1.70 -7.72
N ARG A 245 -3.44 -1.08 -7.99
CA ARG A 245 -3.98 0.01 -7.19
C ARG A 245 -4.34 -0.46 -5.79
N GLU A 246 -5.03 -1.59 -5.67
CA GLU A 246 -5.40 -2.20 -4.37
C GLU A 246 -4.15 -2.43 -3.50
N TYR A 247 -3.09 -3.00 -4.08
CA TYR A 247 -1.82 -3.15 -3.37
C TYR A 247 -1.19 -1.80 -2.98
N ARG A 248 -1.20 -0.80 -3.87
CA ARG A 248 -0.61 0.53 -3.58
C ARG A 248 -1.36 1.29 -2.50
N ILE A 249 -2.68 1.13 -2.41
CA ILE A 249 -3.50 1.67 -1.33
C ILE A 249 -3.08 1.01 -0.02
N TYR A 250 -3.10 -0.32 0.03
CA TYR A 250 -2.71 -1.10 1.21
C TYR A 250 -1.28 -0.78 1.69
N ALA A 251 -0.29 -0.81 0.77
CA ALA A 251 1.10 -0.55 1.09
C ALA A 251 1.37 0.89 1.57
N ARG A 252 0.44 1.83 1.31
CA ARG A 252 0.50 3.22 1.77
C ARG A 252 -0.36 3.49 2.99
N GLY A 253 -0.84 2.44 3.67
CA GLY A 253 -1.62 2.55 4.90
C GLY A 253 -3.12 2.80 4.68
N GLY A 254 -3.59 2.68 3.43
CA GLY A 254 -5.03 2.67 3.14
C GLY A 254 -5.68 1.32 3.49
N PRO A 255 -7.01 1.23 3.41
CA PRO A 255 -7.75 0.03 3.77
C PRO A 255 -7.33 -1.14 2.89
N ALA A 256 -7.21 -2.32 3.50
CA ALA A 256 -7.03 -3.57 2.76
C ALA A 256 -8.27 -3.80 1.85
N PRO A 257 -8.11 -4.44 0.69
CA PRO A 257 -9.25 -4.75 -0.17
C PRO A 257 -10.21 -5.67 0.57
N THR A 258 -11.31 -5.10 1.06
CA THR A 258 -12.44 -5.83 1.65
C THR A 258 -13.48 -6.03 0.57
N GLN A 259 -13.66 -7.28 0.12
CA GLN A 259 -14.87 -7.62 -0.61
C GLN A 259 -16.01 -7.67 0.41
N SER A 260 -16.95 -6.72 0.31
CA SER A 260 -18.19 -6.79 1.08
C SER A 260 -18.96 -8.03 0.65
N LEU A 261 -19.32 -8.89 1.61
CA LEU A 261 -20.16 -10.07 1.37
C LEU A 261 -21.56 -9.69 0.84
N ASP A 262 -21.97 -8.42 1.00
CA ASP A 262 -23.31 -7.93 0.68
C ASP A 262 -23.40 -7.16 -0.67
N GLN A 263 -22.28 -6.93 -1.38
CA GLN A 263 -22.32 -6.21 -2.66
C GLN A 263 -22.73 -7.11 -3.83
N LEU A 264 -24.03 -7.11 -4.13
CA LEU A 264 -24.63 -7.66 -5.34
C LEU A 264 -23.94 -7.09 -6.61
N HIS A 265 -23.34 -7.95 -7.42
CA HIS A 265 -22.75 -7.57 -8.70
C HIS A 265 -23.84 -7.17 -9.72
N PRO A 266 -23.69 -6.07 -10.50
CA PRO A 266 -24.76 -5.56 -11.37
C PRO A 266 -25.00 -6.32 -12.69
N THR A 267 -24.24 -7.37 -13.00
CA THR A 267 -24.26 -7.98 -14.35
C THR A 267 -24.70 -9.45 -14.41
N THR A 268 -25.12 -10.02 -13.29
CA THR A 268 -25.81 -11.32 -13.28
C THR A 268 -26.61 -11.36 -12.00
N GLY A 269 -27.94 -11.29 -12.11
CA GLY A 269 -28.88 -11.41 -10.98
C GLY A 269 -28.93 -12.82 -10.40
N GLN A 270 -27.76 -13.44 -10.22
CA GLN A 270 -27.55 -14.66 -9.49
C GLN A 270 -26.55 -14.31 -8.41
N VAL A 271 -27.03 -14.35 -7.17
CA VAL A 271 -26.17 -14.60 -6.02
C VAL A 271 -25.26 -15.75 -6.44
N MET A 272 -23.95 -15.48 -6.57
CA MET A 272 -22.97 -16.56 -6.65
C MET A 272 -22.96 -17.18 -5.26
N GLN A 273 -23.98 -18.00 -4.99
CA GLN A 273 -23.85 -19.07 -4.04
C GLN A 273 -22.66 -19.84 -4.58
N ILE A 274 -21.51 -19.64 -3.94
CA ILE A 274 -20.45 -20.63 -3.96
C ILE A 274 -21.06 -21.80 -3.19
N ALA A 275 -21.96 -22.52 -3.87
CA ALA A 275 -22.28 -23.88 -3.51
C ALA A 275 -20.93 -24.57 -3.65
N ALA A 276 -20.35 -24.91 -2.51
CA ALA A 276 -19.30 -25.91 -2.46
C ALA A 276 -19.76 -27.06 -3.36
N PRO A 277 -18.88 -27.65 -4.20
CA PRO A 277 -19.22 -28.88 -4.88
C PRO A 277 -19.80 -29.82 -3.82
N PRO A 278 -20.93 -30.49 -4.07
CA PRO A 278 -21.52 -31.39 -3.09
C PRO A 278 -20.44 -32.38 -2.68
N SER A 279 -19.83 -32.14 -1.53
CA SER A 279 -18.98 -33.11 -0.88
C SER A 279 -19.96 -34.02 -0.19
N ASP A 280 -19.95 -35.29 -0.56
CA ASP A 280 -20.60 -36.37 0.17
C ASP A 280 -19.99 -36.57 1.57
N GLU A 281 -19.22 -35.60 2.09
CA GLU A 281 -18.46 -35.65 3.32
C GLU A 281 -19.07 -34.68 4.34
N ASP A 282 -19.40 -35.22 5.51
CA ASP A 282 -20.05 -34.56 6.63
C ASP A 282 -19.27 -33.28 7.03
N PRO A 283 -19.87 -32.08 7.04
CA PRO A 283 -19.19 -30.82 7.38
C PRO A 283 -18.51 -30.83 8.76
N ASP A 284 -18.99 -31.68 9.66
CA ASP A 284 -18.40 -31.92 10.97
C ASP A 284 -17.03 -32.63 10.87
N SER A 285 -16.85 -33.52 9.91
CA SER A 285 -15.60 -34.27 9.69
C SER A 285 -14.45 -33.37 9.19
N GLN A 286 -14.75 -32.43 8.28
CA GLN A 286 -13.76 -31.49 7.76
C GLN A 286 -13.28 -30.52 8.85
N THR A 287 -14.22 -30.03 9.68
CA THR A 287 -13.92 -29.15 10.81
C THR A 287 -13.06 -29.87 11.85
N GLN A 288 -13.37 -31.14 12.13
CA GLN A 288 -12.62 -31.98 13.05
C GLN A 288 -11.19 -32.25 12.56
N PHE A 289 -11.02 -32.56 11.26
CA PHE A 289 -9.70 -32.73 10.65
C PHE A 289 -8.84 -31.46 10.78
N LEU A 290 -9.38 -30.29 10.45
CA LEU A 290 -8.63 -29.02 10.52
C LEU A 290 -8.22 -28.67 11.96
N GLN A 291 -9.07 -28.97 12.95
CA GLN A 291 -8.71 -28.79 14.36
C GLN A 291 -7.56 -29.73 14.77
N GLN A 292 -7.66 -31.02 14.44
CA GLN A 292 -6.62 -32.00 14.73
C GLN A 292 -5.30 -31.67 14.04
N TYR A 293 -5.36 -31.23 12.78
CA TYR A 293 -4.21 -30.76 12.01
C TYR A 293 -3.51 -29.58 12.70
N ARG A 294 -4.25 -28.52 13.04
CA ARG A 294 -3.69 -27.34 13.71
C ARG A 294 -3.05 -27.70 15.04
N GLN A 295 -3.68 -28.61 15.78
CA GLN A 295 -3.13 -29.12 17.04
C GLN A 295 -1.82 -29.89 16.82
N GLN A 296 -1.76 -30.79 15.84
CA GLN A 296 -0.52 -31.52 15.51
C GLN A 296 0.58 -30.58 15.04
N PHE A 297 0.26 -29.58 14.21
CA PHE A 297 1.22 -28.58 13.76
C PHE A 297 1.88 -27.86 14.93
N GLN A 298 1.08 -27.38 15.88
CA GLN A 298 1.59 -26.69 17.06
C GLN A 298 2.42 -27.62 17.95
N GLN A 299 1.95 -28.85 18.21
CA GLN A 299 2.69 -29.81 19.02
C GLN A 299 4.03 -30.22 18.39
N SER A 300 4.06 -30.39 17.07
CA SER A 300 5.30 -30.66 16.32
C SER A 300 6.26 -29.49 16.39
N LEU A 301 5.77 -28.25 16.29
CA LEU A 301 6.59 -27.06 16.45
C LEU A 301 7.20 -26.97 17.84
N ASP A 302 6.40 -27.15 18.89
CA ASP A 302 6.84 -27.09 20.29
C ASP A 302 7.91 -28.15 20.57
N LYS A 303 7.64 -29.41 20.19
CA LYS A 303 8.57 -30.53 20.37
C LYS A 303 9.87 -30.32 19.59
N THR A 304 9.79 -29.74 18.40
CA THR A 304 10.96 -29.46 17.57
C THR A 304 11.82 -28.34 18.15
N ILE A 305 11.19 -27.26 18.63
CA ILE A 305 11.89 -26.17 19.31
C ILE A 305 12.64 -26.72 20.54
N GLU A 306 11.95 -27.50 21.37
CA GLU A 306 12.54 -28.15 22.54
C GLU A 306 13.72 -29.06 22.16
N GLY A 307 13.54 -29.92 21.15
CA GLY A 307 14.58 -30.85 20.69
C GLY A 307 15.84 -30.13 20.17
N VAL A 308 15.68 -29.14 19.29
CA VAL A 308 16.81 -28.38 18.74
C VAL A 308 17.55 -27.60 19.82
N LEU A 309 16.82 -26.99 20.76
CA LEU A 309 17.43 -26.27 21.87
C LEU A 309 18.15 -27.22 22.82
N ALA A 310 17.55 -28.35 23.19
CA ALA A 310 18.18 -29.37 24.02
C ALA A 310 19.48 -29.89 23.40
N ASP A 311 19.50 -30.15 22.09
CA ASP A 311 20.69 -30.58 21.38
C ASP A 311 21.79 -29.51 21.34
N LYS A 312 21.44 -28.24 21.12
CA LYS A 312 22.39 -27.12 21.22
C LYS A 312 22.92 -26.96 22.64
N LEU A 313 22.08 -27.10 23.67
CA LEU A 313 22.50 -27.03 25.07
C LEU A 313 23.44 -28.17 25.46
N LYS A 314 23.17 -29.41 25.03
CA LYS A 314 24.08 -30.56 25.24
C LYS A 314 25.46 -30.29 24.65
N ARG A 315 25.54 -29.69 23.46
CA ARG A 315 26.82 -29.31 22.82
C ARG A 315 27.59 -28.25 23.60
N PHE A 316 26.92 -27.37 24.34
CA PHE A 316 27.58 -26.40 25.21
C PHE A 316 27.99 -26.98 26.56
N GLN A 317 27.23 -27.94 27.10
CA GLN A 317 27.55 -28.64 28.35
C GLN A 317 28.81 -29.50 28.23
N THR A 318 29.03 -30.16 27.08
CA THR A 318 30.27 -30.92 26.83
C THR A 318 31.52 -30.04 26.83
N GLN A 319 31.37 -28.72 26.65
CA GLN A 319 32.46 -27.74 26.66
C GLN A 319 32.70 -27.06 28.03
N LYS A 320 32.03 -27.50 29.12
CA LYS A 320 32.16 -26.95 30.51
C LYS A 320 32.15 -25.41 30.59
N SER A 321 31.30 -24.76 29.80
CA SER A 321 31.29 -23.31 29.66
C SER A 321 29.94 -22.72 30.11
N ASN A 322 29.95 -21.51 30.69
CA ASN A 322 28.74 -20.74 31.03
C ASN A 322 27.89 -20.33 29.80
N LYS A 323 28.31 -20.76 28.60
CA LYS A 323 27.65 -20.51 27.32
C LYS A 323 26.21 -21.01 27.26
N SER A 324 25.85 -22.10 27.96
CA SER A 324 24.47 -22.60 27.97
C SER A 324 23.50 -21.58 28.56
N HIS A 325 23.86 -20.98 29.70
CA HIS A 325 23.04 -19.97 30.35
C HIS A 325 23.04 -18.65 29.57
N GLN A 326 24.20 -18.23 29.03
CA GLN A 326 24.31 -17.07 28.14
C GLN A 326 23.44 -17.24 26.89
N TYR A 327 23.39 -18.45 26.31
CA TYR A 327 22.59 -18.75 25.13
C TYR A 327 21.09 -18.63 25.38
N LEU A 328 20.57 -19.26 26.45
CA LEU A 328 19.15 -19.18 26.81
C LEU A 328 18.75 -17.75 27.17
N THR A 329 19.56 -17.08 27.98
CA THR A 329 19.30 -15.69 28.38
C THR A 329 19.29 -14.77 27.16
N ALA A 330 20.26 -14.90 26.25
CA ALA A 330 20.28 -14.11 25.03
C ALA A 330 19.09 -14.40 24.10
N LEU A 331 18.66 -15.66 23.98
CA LEU A 331 17.47 -16.02 23.21
C LEU A 331 16.22 -15.35 23.78
N PHE A 332 16.05 -15.39 25.09
CA PHE A 332 14.92 -14.78 25.78
C PHE A 332 14.91 -13.25 25.65
N LEU A 333 16.06 -12.61 25.90
CA LEU A 333 16.20 -11.15 25.75
C LEU A 333 15.94 -10.70 24.31
N PHE A 334 16.32 -11.51 23.32
CA PHE A 334 16.10 -11.20 21.91
C PHE A 334 14.65 -11.43 21.48
N HIS A 335 14.11 -12.63 21.67
CA HIS A 335 12.80 -13.02 21.15
C HIS A 335 11.63 -12.53 22.01
N CYS A 336 11.79 -12.52 23.34
CA CYS A 336 10.67 -12.25 24.26
C CYS A 336 10.66 -10.81 24.77
N GLN A 337 11.84 -10.20 24.93
CA GLN A 337 11.96 -8.78 25.32
C GLN A 337 12.24 -7.83 24.16
N GLY A 338 12.52 -8.35 22.94
CA GLY A 338 12.74 -7.54 21.75
C GLY A 338 13.99 -6.64 21.80
N LEU A 339 14.99 -7.00 22.62
CA LEU A 339 16.22 -6.21 22.77
C LEU A 339 17.16 -6.37 21.58
N ALA A 340 17.86 -5.30 21.23
CA ALA A 340 18.86 -5.35 20.17
C ALA A 340 20.10 -6.14 20.61
N MET A 341 20.77 -6.79 19.66
CA MET A 341 21.99 -7.57 19.92
C MET A 341 23.13 -6.75 20.55
N SER A 342 23.18 -5.44 20.30
CA SER A 342 24.10 -4.50 20.96
C SER A 342 23.84 -4.38 22.46
N ASP A 343 22.57 -4.42 22.86
CA ASP A 343 22.11 -4.20 24.23
C ASP A 343 22.14 -5.50 25.04
N ILE A 344 22.04 -6.65 24.36
CA ILE A 344 22.16 -7.98 24.95
C ILE A 344 23.61 -8.28 25.33
N ALA A 345 24.59 -7.89 24.51
CA ALA A 345 26.00 -8.19 24.73
C ALA A 345 26.49 -7.92 26.16
N PRO A 346 26.31 -6.70 26.74
CA PRO A 346 26.76 -6.43 28.11
C PRO A 346 25.96 -7.19 29.18
N ARG A 347 24.72 -7.64 28.90
CA ARG A 347 23.87 -8.36 29.87
C ARG A 347 24.22 -9.84 30.02
N ILE A 348 24.99 -10.39 29.08
CA ILE A 348 25.44 -11.79 29.10
C ILE A 348 26.98 -11.90 29.10
N ASP A 349 27.68 -10.87 29.60
CA ASP A 349 29.15 -10.81 29.69
C ASP A 349 29.90 -10.96 28.35
N LEU A 350 29.30 -10.48 27.25
CA LEU A 350 29.95 -10.39 25.95
C LEU A 350 30.34 -8.95 25.61
N LYS A 351 31.45 -8.80 24.88
CA LYS A 351 32.07 -7.48 24.61
C LYS A 351 31.47 -6.76 23.40
N ALA A 352 30.81 -7.49 22.50
CA ALA A 352 30.36 -6.92 21.23
C ALA A 352 29.17 -7.67 20.62
N GLN A 353 28.36 -6.94 19.84
CA GLN A 353 27.20 -7.44 19.11
C GLN A 353 27.49 -8.70 18.27
N TYR A 354 28.62 -8.74 17.55
CA TYR A 354 28.94 -9.87 16.68
C TYR A 354 29.11 -11.19 17.46
N GLN A 355 29.49 -11.12 18.75
CA GLN A 355 29.63 -12.29 19.61
C GLN A 355 28.25 -12.86 19.97
N VAL A 356 27.25 -12.00 20.19
CA VAL A 356 25.85 -12.40 20.42
C VAL A 356 25.27 -13.04 19.15
N THR A 357 25.48 -12.44 17.98
CA THR A 357 25.03 -13.01 16.70
C THR A 357 25.62 -14.40 16.46
N ARG A 358 26.91 -14.58 16.75
CA ARG A 358 27.60 -15.87 16.62
C ARG A 358 27.18 -16.88 17.70
N LEU A 359 26.78 -16.42 18.89
CA LEU A 359 26.26 -17.28 19.94
C LEU A 359 24.87 -17.81 19.58
N LEU A 360 23.98 -16.92 19.12
CA LEU A 360 22.58 -17.25 18.85
C LEU A 360 22.38 -18.03 17.55
N GLN A 361 23.15 -17.71 16.51
CA GLN A 361 23.06 -18.32 15.17
C GLN A 361 21.61 -18.49 14.69
N LEU A 362 20.80 -17.43 14.79
CA LEU A 362 19.34 -17.50 14.58
C LEU A 362 18.93 -18.06 13.20
N LYS A 363 19.77 -17.84 12.18
CA LYS A 363 19.55 -18.41 10.84
C LYS A 363 19.67 -19.93 10.87
N ASP A 364 20.70 -20.44 11.52
CA ASP A 364 20.96 -21.88 11.63
C ASP A 364 19.91 -22.52 12.54
N LEU A 365 19.55 -21.87 13.66
CA LEU A 365 18.47 -22.31 14.55
C LEU A 365 17.13 -22.50 13.79
N ARG A 366 16.73 -21.51 12.99
CA ARG A 366 15.50 -21.62 12.18
C ARG A 366 15.60 -22.71 11.11
N ALA A 367 16.77 -22.88 10.49
CA ALA A 367 16.98 -23.93 9.50
C ALA A 367 16.92 -25.34 10.13
N ASP A 368 17.51 -25.50 11.31
CA ASP A 368 17.47 -26.75 12.09
C ASP A 368 16.03 -27.11 12.46
N ILE A 369 15.26 -26.13 12.97
CA ILE A 369 13.85 -26.31 13.35
C ILE A 369 12.98 -26.60 12.12
N ARG A 370 13.17 -25.86 11.02
CA ARG A 370 12.48 -26.12 9.74
C ARG A 370 12.67 -27.56 9.27
N HIS A 371 13.91 -28.04 9.30
CA HIS A 371 14.20 -29.38 8.81
C HIS A 371 13.52 -30.45 9.68
N GLN A 372 13.63 -30.32 11.00
CA GLN A 372 13.07 -31.31 11.93
C GLN A 372 11.54 -31.29 11.98
N ILE A 373 10.90 -30.12 11.93
CA ILE A 373 9.44 -30.05 11.94
C ILE A 373 8.84 -30.66 10.67
N LEU A 374 9.46 -30.46 9.50
CA LEU A 374 8.97 -31.07 8.26
C LEU A 374 9.01 -32.59 8.30
N LEU A 375 10.01 -33.18 8.94
CA LEU A 375 10.12 -34.62 9.12
C LEU A 375 9.03 -35.17 10.07
N ASP A 376 8.84 -34.53 11.23
CA ASP A 376 7.86 -34.96 12.25
C ASP A 376 6.41 -34.70 11.82
N LEU A 377 6.15 -33.58 11.15
CA LEU A 377 4.82 -33.16 10.74
C LEU A 377 4.27 -34.05 9.62
N ARG A 378 5.12 -34.48 8.68
CA ARG A 378 4.69 -35.38 7.59
C ARG A 378 4.08 -36.67 8.13
N GLU A 379 4.75 -37.30 9.10
CA GLU A 379 4.29 -38.56 9.69
C GLU A 379 2.99 -38.36 10.48
N ARG A 380 2.87 -37.27 11.22
CA ARG A 380 1.68 -36.99 12.04
C ARG A 380 0.47 -36.59 11.22
N VAL A 381 0.65 -35.77 10.19
CA VAL A 381 -0.44 -35.36 9.31
C VAL A 381 -0.95 -36.56 8.52
N TRP A 382 -0.05 -37.47 8.13
CA TRP A 382 -0.44 -38.75 7.55
C TRP A 382 -1.33 -39.57 8.50
N GLN A 383 -0.94 -39.70 9.77
CA GLN A 383 -1.74 -40.39 10.79
C GLN A 383 -3.10 -39.72 11.04
N VAL A 384 -3.16 -38.39 11.03
CA VAL A 384 -4.41 -37.62 11.16
C VAL A 384 -5.29 -37.78 9.93
N ALA A 385 -4.72 -37.92 8.73
CA ALA A 385 -5.47 -38.01 7.48
C ALA A 385 -6.02 -39.42 7.18
N GLN A 386 -5.40 -40.47 7.74
CA GLN A 386 -5.85 -41.87 7.61
C GLN A 386 -7.34 -42.13 7.90
N PRO A 387 -7.93 -41.61 8.99
CA PRO A 387 -9.35 -41.83 9.28
C PRO A 387 -10.32 -41.05 8.38
N PHE A 388 -9.85 -40.04 7.63
CA PHE A 388 -10.71 -39.14 6.85
C PHE A 388 -10.58 -39.31 5.33
N ALA A 389 -9.71 -40.21 4.84
CA ALA A 389 -9.48 -40.36 3.40
C ALA A 389 -9.25 -41.83 2.99
N ASP A 390 -9.70 -42.16 1.78
CA ASP A 390 -9.44 -43.47 1.15
C ASP A 390 -7.92 -43.72 1.00
N PRO A 391 -7.39 -44.87 1.45
CA PRO A 391 -5.97 -45.24 1.32
C PRO A 391 -5.36 -45.02 -0.06
N HIS A 392 -6.12 -45.24 -1.15
CA HIS A 392 -5.62 -45.01 -2.51
C HIS A 392 -5.49 -43.52 -2.86
N ARG A 393 -6.39 -42.68 -2.35
CA ARG A 393 -6.40 -41.22 -2.53
C ARG A 393 -5.32 -40.55 -1.67
N LEU A 394 -5.10 -41.06 -0.46
CA LEU A 394 -4.03 -40.64 0.46
C LEU A 394 -2.63 -40.74 -0.16
N HIS A 395 -2.35 -41.82 -0.88
CA HIS A 395 -1.02 -42.03 -1.46
C HIS A 395 -0.69 -41.05 -2.59
N ALA A 396 -1.69 -40.61 -3.36
CA ALA A 396 -1.56 -39.55 -4.37
C ALA A 396 -1.41 -38.16 -3.72
N LEU A 397 -2.15 -37.91 -2.63
CA LEU A 397 -2.08 -36.69 -1.84
C LEU A 397 -0.73 -36.53 -1.11
N ASN A 398 -0.02 -37.61 -0.77
CA ASN A 398 1.25 -37.57 -0.03
C ASN A 398 2.29 -36.64 -0.68
N LYS A 399 2.38 -36.66 -2.02
CA LYS A 399 3.33 -35.80 -2.77
C LYS A 399 2.91 -34.33 -2.78
N GLN A 400 1.60 -34.04 -2.75
CA GLN A 400 1.09 -32.67 -2.63
C GLN A 400 1.20 -32.17 -1.19
N LEU A 401 1.05 -33.08 -0.22
CA LEU A 401 1.15 -32.81 1.20
C LEU A 401 2.57 -32.35 1.57
N ASP A 402 3.61 -32.98 1.04
CA ASP A 402 4.99 -32.52 1.23
C ASP A 402 5.19 -31.07 0.76
N THR A 403 4.64 -30.70 -0.41
CA THR A 403 4.71 -29.34 -0.93
C THR A 403 3.96 -28.35 -0.03
N LEU A 404 2.73 -28.67 0.36
CA LEU A 404 1.89 -27.80 1.19
C LEU A 404 2.47 -27.61 2.60
N LEU A 405 2.98 -28.68 3.22
CA LEU A 405 3.66 -28.61 4.51
C LEU A 405 4.93 -27.77 4.41
N THR A 406 5.69 -27.91 3.33
CA THR A 406 6.89 -27.11 3.08
C THR A 406 6.54 -25.63 2.97
N GLU A 407 5.53 -25.28 2.18
CA GLU A 407 5.08 -23.88 2.03
C GLU A 407 4.60 -23.30 3.36
N GLN A 408 3.84 -24.05 4.15
CA GLN A 408 3.35 -23.58 5.45
C GLN A 408 4.47 -23.37 6.47
N VAL A 409 5.39 -24.33 6.60
CA VAL A 409 6.54 -24.20 7.52
C VAL A 409 7.44 -23.05 7.04
N ASP A 410 7.62 -22.88 5.74
CA ASP A 410 8.40 -21.80 5.17
C ASP A 410 7.80 -20.44 5.49
N GLY A 411 6.48 -20.31 5.38
CA GLY A 411 5.75 -19.12 5.82
C GLY A 411 6.05 -18.77 7.26
N VAL A 412 5.92 -19.74 8.19
CA VAL A 412 6.20 -19.53 9.63
C VAL A 412 7.65 -19.09 9.86
N MET A 413 8.62 -19.71 9.18
CA MET A 413 10.04 -19.38 9.32
C MET A 413 10.40 -18.03 8.69
N GLN A 414 9.75 -17.66 7.59
CA GLN A 414 9.93 -16.36 6.93
C GLN A 414 9.35 -15.23 7.80
N THR A 415 8.17 -15.40 8.39
CA THR A 415 7.61 -14.44 9.34
C THR A 415 8.54 -14.24 10.53
N ALA A 416 9.10 -15.33 11.09
CA ALA A 416 10.07 -15.26 12.18
C ALA A 416 11.40 -14.58 11.78
N ALA A 417 11.85 -14.78 10.52
CA ALA A 417 13.04 -14.13 10.00
C ALA A 417 12.84 -12.64 9.77
N ALA A 418 11.67 -12.26 9.23
CA ALA A 418 11.28 -10.87 9.05
C ALA A 418 11.17 -10.14 10.41
N GLU A 419 10.52 -10.77 11.40
CA GLU A 419 10.43 -10.23 12.77
C GLU A 419 11.81 -10.01 13.39
N ALA A 420 12.74 -10.96 13.24
CA ALA A 420 14.11 -10.83 13.74
C ALA A 420 14.96 -9.76 13.01
N SER A 421 14.51 -9.24 11.86
CA SER A 421 15.23 -8.24 11.06
C SER A 421 14.79 -6.80 11.33
N VAL A 422 13.63 -6.60 11.97
CA VAL A 422 13.08 -5.27 12.25
C VAL A 422 13.57 -4.77 13.62
N PRO A 423 14.12 -3.56 13.72
CA PRO A 423 14.59 -3.03 14.99
C PRO A 423 13.46 -2.44 15.87
N ARG A 424 13.49 -2.80 17.16
CA ARG A 424 12.83 -2.21 18.36
C ARG A 424 11.42 -2.68 18.77
N ASN A 425 11.32 -3.07 20.05
CA ASN A 425 10.15 -3.06 20.96
C ASN A 425 8.77 -3.31 20.31
N ARG A 426 8.64 -4.39 19.53
CA ARG A 426 7.32 -4.87 19.12
C ARG A 426 6.92 -6.10 19.94
N PRO A 427 5.61 -6.25 20.23
CA PRO A 427 5.10 -7.47 20.84
C PRO A 427 5.33 -8.65 19.91
N VAL A 428 5.66 -9.80 20.52
CA VAL A 428 5.93 -11.07 19.85
C VAL A 428 4.70 -11.50 19.04
N SER A 429 4.79 -11.49 17.72
CA SER A 429 3.63 -11.72 16.85
C SER A 429 3.71 -12.99 16.02
N SER A 430 4.92 -13.50 15.70
CA SER A 430 5.01 -14.77 14.98
C SER A 430 4.71 -15.97 15.88
N LEU A 431 4.01 -16.95 15.31
CA LEU A 431 3.74 -18.22 15.98
C LEU A 431 5.03 -18.90 16.48
N TYR A 432 6.11 -18.82 15.68
CA TYR A 432 7.43 -19.31 16.08
C TYR A 432 7.94 -18.63 17.35
N ALA A 433 7.93 -17.29 17.38
CA ALA A 433 8.49 -16.55 18.50
C ALA A 433 7.63 -16.69 19.76
N GLN A 434 6.30 -16.77 19.62
CA GLN A 434 5.38 -17.08 20.72
C GLN A 434 5.70 -18.43 21.35
N ARG A 435 5.80 -19.49 20.53
CA ARG A 435 6.14 -20.83 21.02
C ARG A 435 7.52 -20.94 21.62
N LEU A 436 8.49 -20.25 21.02
CA LEU A 436 9.85 -20.17 21.55
C LEU A 436 9.86 -19.47 22.92
N CYS A 437 9.11 -18.39 23.09
CA CYS A 437 8.98 -17.71 24.38
C CYS A 437 8.24 -18.56 25.41
N ASP A 438 7.14 -19.22 25.04
CA ASP A 438 6.44 -20.16 25.93
C ASP A 438 7.37 -21.25 26.46
N TYR A 439 8.29 -21.75 25.63
CA TYR A 439 9.30 -22.72 26.05
C TYR A 439 10.37 -22.11 26.96
N LEU A 440 10.88 -20.92 26.60
CA LEU A 440 11.92 -20.25 27.39
C LEU A 440 11.41 -19.82 28.77
N ASP A 441 10.16 -19.35 28.88
CA ASP A 441 9.51 -19.01 30.15
C ASP A 441 9.33 -20.22 31.09
N ARG A 442 9.27 -21.44 30.56
CA ARG A 442 9.22 -22.68 31.36
C ARG A 442 10.61 -23.17 31.78
N THR A 443 11.65 -22.74 31.08
CA THR A 443 13.01 -23.31 31.17
C THR A 443 13.99 -22.39 31.90
N LEU A 444 13.76 -21.08 31.86
CA LEU A 444 14.45 -20.05 32.65
C LEU A 444 13.72 -19.82 33.97
#